data_AF-A0AAW8F7M5-F1
#
_entry.id   AF-A0AAW8F7M5-F1
#
_cell.length_a   1.000
_cell.length_b   1.000
_cell.length_c   1.000
_cell.angle_alpha   90.00
_cell.angle_beta   90.00
_cell.angle_gamma   90.00
#
_symmetry.space_group_name_H-M   'P 1'
#
loop_
_entity.id
_entity.type
_entity.pdbx_description
1 polymer ?
#
loop_
_entity_poly.entity_id
_entity_poly.type
_entity_poly.pdbx_seq_one_letter_code
_entity_poly.pdbx_strand_id
1 'polypeptide(L)'
;MTKFLLTLHVLVAIVAVGPVTVAASMFPPAARRAHAEEAGVGTVRLLHRICRVYAGIGIAVPVLGIATGAAMGVLGDAWLTTSMALTAAAAGVLAAFVLPRQGELLEELTGQGSVEHRSTVQLAMFTGIFNLLWATVTVLMIVRPGSTTGA
;
A
#
# COMPACT_ATOMS: atom_id res chain seq x y z
N MET A 1 -20.24 -13.57 14.27
CA MET A 1 -20.16 -12.50 13.24
C MET A 1 -18.81 -11.77 13.28
N THR A 2 -18.37 -11.27 14.45
CA THR A 2 -17.09 -10.56 14.63
C THR A 2 -15.88 -11.34 14.11
N LYS A 3 -15.73 -12.63 14.45
CA LYS A 3 -14.63 -13.48 13.96
C LYS A 3 -14.59 -13.55 12.43
N PHE A 4 -15.75 -13.64 11.78
CA PHE A 4 -15.84 -13.67 10.31
C PHE A 4 -15.38 -12.35 9.70
N LEU A 5 -15.87 -11.21 10.20
CA LEU A 5 -15.45 -9.89 9.74
C LEU A 5 -13.96 -9.65 9.95
N LEU A 6 -13.43 -10.04 11.11
CA LEU A 6 -12.00 -9.94 11.42
C LEU A 6 -11.15 -10.80 10.48
N THR A 7 -11.51 -12.08 10.28
CA THR A 7 -10.81 -12.94 9.32
C THR A 7 -10.85 -12.37 7.91
N LEU A 8 -12.01 -11.88 7.47
CA LEU A 8 -12.16 -11.28 6.15
C LEU A 8 -11.33 -9.99 6.01
N HIS A 9 -11.34 -9.11 7.02
CA HIS A 9 -10.54 -7.90 7.06
C HIS A 9 -9.05 -8.22 6.91
N VAL A 10 -8.53 -9.15 7.73
CA VAL A 10 -7.12 -9.55 7.70
C VAL A 10 -6.74 -10.19 6.38
N LEU A 11 -7.60 -11.08 5.84
CA LEU A 11 -7.35 -11.72 4.55
C LEU A 11 -7.26 -10.69 3.42
N VAL A 12 -8.23 -9.77 3.36
CA VAL A 12 -8.24 -8.69 2.36
C VAL A 12 -7.04 -7.77 2.56
N ALA A 13 -6.67 -7.43 3.79
CA ALA A 13 -5.45 -6.68 4.10
C ALA A 13 -4.19 -7.32 3.49
N ILE A 14 -4.00 -8.63 3.71
CA ILE A 14 -2.83 -9.35 3.21
C ILE A 14 -2.84 -9.43 1.68
N VAL A 15 -3.96 -9.86 1.10
CA VAL A 15 -4.08 -10.09 -0.36
C VAL A 15 -4.12 -8.78 -1.14
N ALA A 16 -4.70 -7.71 -0.58
CA ALA A 16 -4.76 -6.42 -1.23
C ALA A 16 -3.43 -5.66 -1.11
N VAL A 17 -2.88 -5.55 0.10
CA VAL A 17 -1.74 -4.65 0.35
C VAL A 17 -0.39 -5.33 0.06
N GLY A 18 -0.26 -6.64 0.29
CA GLY A 18 0.98 -7.38 0.04
C GLY A 18 1.52 -7.23 -1.39
N PRO A 19 0.71 -7.41 -2.44
CA PRO A 19 1.16 -7.19 -3.81
C PRO A 19 1.58 -5.74 -4.08
N VAL A 20 0.92 -4.75 -3.46
CA VAL A 20 1.28 -3.33 -3.62
C VAL A 20 2.66 -3.05 -3.02
N THR A 21 2.94 -3.55 -1.81
CA THR A 21 4.24 -3.29 -1.14
C THR A 21 5.40 -3.87 -1.94
N VAL A 22 5.25 -5.09 -2.47
CA VAL A 22 6.27 -5.73 -3.31
C VAL A 22 6.43 -4.99 -4.64
N ALA A 23 5.32 -4.79 -5.37
CA ALA A 23 5.38 -4.19 -6.71
C ALA A 23 5.92 -2.75 -6.67
N ALA A 24 5.48 -1.94 -5.70
CA ALA A 24 5.96 -0.58 -5.53
C ALA A 24 7.46 -0.54 -5.20
N SER A 25 7.95 -1.48 -4.37
CA SER A 25 9.37 -1.53 -3.99
C SER A 25 10.28 -2.01 -5.12
N MET A 26 9.78 -2.89 -5.99
CA MET A 26 10.50 -3.36 -7.17
C MET A 26 10.49 -2.35 -8.33
N PHE A 27 9.56 -1.39 -8.34
CA PHE A 27 9.39 -0.45 -9.45
C PHE A 27 10.62 0.44 -9.70
N PRO A 28 11.16 1.20 -8.72
CA PRO A 28 12.31 2.07 -8.97
C PRO A 28 13.54 1.37 -9.57
N PRO A 29 14.00 0.22 -9.04
CA PRO A 29 15.15 -0.49 -9.63
C PRO A 29 14.82 -1.16 -10.98
N ALA A 30 13.56 -1.53 -11.26
CA ALA A 30 13.16 -2.02 -12.58
C ALA A 30 13.17 -0.88 -13.62
N ALA A 31 12.61 0.29 -13.27
CA ALA A 31 12.58 1.47 -14.13
C ALA A 31 13.99 1.93 -14.55
N ARG A 32 14.95 1.93 -13.61
CA ARG A 32 16.34 2.28 -13.91
C ARG A 32 17.04 1.34 -14.90
N ARG A 33 16.61 0.07 -14.99
CA ARG A 33 17.25 -0.96 -15.83
C ARG A 33 16.58 -1.17 -17.18
N ALA A 34 15.38 -0.62 -17.37
CA ALA A 34 14.56 -0.93 -18.54
C ALA A 34 15.08 -0.32 -19.85
N HIS A 35 15.87 0.76 -19.82
CA HIS A 35 16.58 1.37 -20.96
C HIS A 35 15.92 1.22 -22.35
N ALA A 36 14.74 1.81 -22.58
CA ALA A 36 13.95 1.71 -23.83
C ALA A 36 13.63 0.28 -24.34
N GLU A 37 14.10 -0.76 -23.67
CA GLU A 37 13.90 -2.16 -24.06
C GLU A 37 12.47 -2.57 -23.74
N GLU A 38 11.76 -3.06 -24.74
CA GLU A 38 10.35 -3.44 -24.64
C GLU A 38 10.06 -4.38 -23.45
N ALA A 39 10.95 -5.35 -23.21
CA ALA A 39 10.83 -6.27 -22.07
C ALA A 39 10.96 -5.56 -20.71
N GLY A 40 11.87 -4.59 -20.60
CA GLY A 40 12.05 -3.76 -19.42
C GLY A 40 10.83 -2.86 -19.18
N VAL A 41 10.37 -2.16 -20.21
CA VAL A 41 9.17 -1.31 -20.16
C VAL A 41 7.93 -2.12 -19.79
N GLY A 42 7.78 -3.31 -20.36
CA GLY A 42 6.69 -4.25 -20.04
C GLY A 42 6.67 -4.65 -18.57
N THR A 43 7.83 -4.91 -17.97
CA THR A 43 7.97 -5.21 -16.54
C THR A 43 7.51 -4.02 -15.68
N VAL A 44 7.97 -2.81 -16.00
CA VAL A 44 7.60 -1.59 -15.27
C VAL A 44 6.08 -1.33 -15.36
N ARG A 45 5.49 -1.54 -16.55
CA ARG A 45 4.04 -1.43 -16.77
C ARG A 45 3.24 -2.44 -15.96
N LEU A 46 3.71 -3.68 -15.86
CA LEU A 46 3.09 -4.71 -15.01
C LEU A 46 3.11 -4.31 -13.54
N LEU A 47 4.25 -3.84 -13.03
CA LEU A 47 4.38 -3.38 -11.63
C LEU A 47 3.41 -2.22 -11.34
N HIS A 48 3.34 -1.23 -12.23
CA HIS A 48 2.38 -0.13 -12.09
C HIS A 48 0.93 -0.61 -12.09
N ARG A 49 0.59 -1.56 -12.99
CA ARG A 49 -0.76 -2.13 -13.07
C ARG A 49 -1.12 -2.86 -11.79
N ILE A 50 -0.21 -3.66 -11.22
CA ILE A 50 -0.41 -4.33 -9.93
C ILE A 50 -0.69 -3.30 -8.85
N CYS A 51 0.15 -2.25 -8.73
CA CYS A 51 -0.06 -1.19 -7.76
C CYS A 51 -1.44 -0.53 -7.92
N ARG A 52 -1.88 -0.20 -9.14
CA ARG A 52 -3.18 0.46 -9.38
C ARG A 52 -4.38 -0.43 -9.04
N VAL A 53 -4.38 -1.67 -9.52
CA VAL A 53 -5.49 -2.61 -9.30
C VAL A 53 -5.62 -2.91 -7.82
N TYR A 54 -4.52 -3.26 -7.18
CA TYR A 54 -4.53 -3.65 -5.77
C TYR A 54 -4.71 -2.45 -4.82
N ALA A 55 -4.31 -1.22 -5.21
CA ALA A 55 -4.68 -0.02 -4.48
C ALA A 55 -6.20 0.19 -4.45
N GLY A 56 -6.88 -0.04 -5.58
CA GLY A 56 -8.34 0.01 -5.66
C GLY A 56 -9.01 -1.05 -4.78
N ILE A 57 -8.54 -2.30 -4.85
CA ILE A 57 -9.02 -3.39 -3.98
C ILE A 57 -8.74 -3.07 -2.50
N GLY A 58 -7.62 -2.41 -2.21
CA GLY A 58 -7.20 -2.01 -0.86
C GLY A 58 -8.20 -1.12 -0.13
N ILE A 59 -9.13 -0.44 -0.82
CA ILE A 59 -10.23 0.32 -0.21
C ILE A 59 -11.12 -0.58 0.66
N ALA A 60 -11.22 -1.87 0.33
CA ALA A 60 -11.97 -2.82 1.15
C ALA A 60 -11.37 -2.98 2.56
N VAL A 61 -10.07 -2.72 2.76
CA VAL A 61 -9.41 -2.82 4.07
C VAL A 61 -9.99 -1.86 5.10
N PRO A 62 -10.01 -0.52 4.89
CA PRO A 62 -10.61 0.40 5.85
C PRO A 62 -12.13 0.17 6.01
N VAL A 63 -12.85 -0.18 4.95
CA VAL A 63 -14.29 -0.50 5.04
C VAL A 63 -14.54 -1.67 5.98
N LEU A 64 -13.82 -2.78 5.79
CA LEU A 64 -13.90 -3.96 6.65
C LEU A 64 -13.37 -3.68 8.06
N GLY A 65 -12.36 -2.82 8.20
CA GLY A 65 -11.78 -2.42 9.49
C GLY A 65 -12.80 -1.67 10.34
N ILE A 66 -13.50 -0.69 9.76
CA ILE A 66 -14.58 0.05 10.41
C ILE A 66 -15.72 -0.90 10.78
N ALA A 67 -16.16 -1.77 9.86
CA ALA A 67 -17.21 -2.75 10.14
C ALA A 67 -16.84 -3.70 11.28
N THR A 68 -15.58 -4.16 11.32
CA THR A 68 -15.06 -5.04 12.38
C THR A 68 -15.01 -4.29 13.72
N GLY A 69 -14.48 -3.07 13.73
CA GLY A 69 -14.43 -2.22 14.93
C GLY A 69 -15.81 -1.90 15.49
N ALA A 70 -16.78 -1.59 14.62
CA ALA A 70 -18.17 -1.37 15.01
C ALA A 70 -18.79 -2.63 15.63
N ALA A 71 -18.59 -3.79 15.00
CA ALA A 71 -19.11 -5.06 15.49
C ALA A 71 -18.48 -5.52 16.82
N MET A 72 -17.25 -5.08 17.11
CA MET A 72 -16.54 -5.35 18.37
C MET A 72 -16.78 -4.28 19.44
N GLY A 73 -17.42 -3.15 19.11
CA GLY A 73 -17.69 -2.06 20.06
C GLY A 73 -16.47 -1.23 20.45
N VAL A 74 -15.40 -1.24 19.65
CA VAL A 74 -14.07 -0.66 19.97
C VAL A 74 -13.69 0.55 19.10
N LEU A 75 -14.63 1.14 18.36
CA LEU A 75 -14.34 2.28 17.48
C LEU A 75 -13.75 3.50 18.21
N GLY A 76 -14.04 3.65 19.50
CA GLY A 76 -13.48 4.71 20.34
C GLY A 76 -12.09 4.42 20.91
N ASP A 77 -11.57 3.20 20.74
CA ASP A 77 -10.28 2.84 21.31
C ASP A 77 -9.14 3.60 20.62
N ALA A 78 -8.17 4.05 21.43
CA ALA A 78 -7.03 4.83 20.94
C ALA A 78 -6.21 4.05 19.90
N TRP A 79 -6.02 2.74 20.09
CA TRP A 79 -5.27 1.89 19.15
C TRP A 79 -5.95 1.79 17.78
N LEU A 80 -7.28 1.64 17.75
CA LEU A 80 -8.03 1.53 16.50
C LEU A 80 -8.13 2.89 15.81
N THR A 81 -8.37 3.97 16.56
CA THR A 81 -8.39 5.34 16.02
C THR A 81 -7.04 5.71 15.40
N THR A 82 -5.94 5.41 16.08
CA THR A 82 -4.59 5.61 15.57
C THR A 82 -4.35 4.79 14.30
N SER A 83 -4.79 3.53 14.28
CA SER A 83 -4.63 2.67 13.11
C SER A 83 -5.44 3.15 11.90
N MET A 84 -6.66 3.66 12.11
CA MET A 84 -7.46 4.28 11.04
C MET A 84 -6.76 5.52 10.46
N ALA A 85 -6.19 6.38 11.33
CA ALA A 85 -5.44 7.56 10.89
C ALA A 85 -4.19 7.19 10.08
N LEU A 86 -3.41 6.20 10.55
CA LEU A 86 -2.24 5.70 9.84
C LEU A 86 -2.61 5.02 8.51
N THR A 87 -3.74 4.31 8.46
CA THR A 87 -4.26 3.70 7.22
C THR A 87 -4.64 4.78 6.20
N ALA A 88 -5.33 5.83 6.64
CA ALA A 88 -5.66 6.98 5.79
C ALA A 88 -4.40 7.68 5.28
N ALA A 89 -3.38 7.86 6.13
CA ALA A 89 -2.09 8.42 5.74
C ALA A 89 -1.38 7.52 4.71
N ALA A 90 -1.34 6.21 4.92
CA ALA A 90 -0.75 5.25 3.97
C ALA A 90 -1.47 5.29 2.61
N ALA A 91 -2.80 5.28 2.61
CA ALA A 91 -3.60 5.40 1.39
C ALA A 91 -3.33 6.74 0.66
N GLY A 92 -3.22 7.84 1.42
CA GLY A 92 -2.85 9.15 0.89
C GLY A 92 -1.46 9.15 0.25
N VAL A 93 -0.46 8.56 0.92
CA VAL A 93 0.90 8.42 0.37
C VAL A 93 0.88 7.62 -0.94
N LEU A 94 0.17 6.49 -0.96
CA LEU A 94 0.04 5.65 -2.14
C LEU A 94 -0.63 6.39 -3.30
N ALA A 95 -1.79 7.00 -3.05
CA ALA A 95 -2.62 7.62 -4.08
C ALA A 95 -2.05 8.95 -4.60
N ALA A 96 -1.50 9.78 -3.72
CA ALA A 96 -1.03 11.13 -4.08
C ALA A 96 0.45 11.17 -4.46
N PHE A 97 1.27 10.23 -4.01
CA PHE A 97 2.72 10.31 -4.22
C PHE A 97 3.30 9.13 -4.99
N VAL A 98 2.89 7.90 -4.69
CA VAL A 98 3.46 6.69 -5.32
C VAL A 98 2.87 6.45 -6.71
N LEU A 99 1.54 6.35 -6.83
CA LEU A 99 0.89 6.03 -8.11
C LEU A 99 1.12 7.09 -9.20
N PRO A 100 1.04 8.41 -8.93
CA PRO A 100 1.29 9.43 -9.95
C PRO A 100 2.73 9.38 -10.47
N ARG A 101 3.72 9.30 -9.55
CA ARG A 101 5.14 9.22 -9.91
C ARG A 101 5.49 7.96 -10.69
N GLN A 102 4.85 6.83 -10.40
CA GLN A 102 5.01 5.63 -11.24
C GLN A 102 4.50 5.86 -12.67
N GLY A 103 3.41 6.61 -12.83
CA GLY A 103 2.88 7.00 -14.14
C GLY A 103 3.85 7.92 -14.89
N GLU A 104 4.31 8.99 -14.23
CA GLU A 104 5.29 9.94 -14.79
C GLU A 104 6.57 9.24 -15.26
N LEU A 105 7.14 8.35 -14.43
CA LEU A 105 8.34 7.59 -14.78
C LEU A 105 8.10 6.61 -15.93
N LEU A 106 6.89 6.04 -16.05
CA LEU A 106 6.55 5.16 -17.17
C LEU A 106 6.43 5.96 -18.47
N GLU A 107 5.84 7.16 -18.42
CA GLU A 107 5.76 8.07 -19.56
C GLU A 107 7.16 8.51 -20.02
N GLU A 108 8.02 8.94 -19.08
CA GLU A 108 9.41 9.30 -19.33
C GLU A 108 10.18 8.15 -19.98
N LEU A 109 10.06 6.94 -19.43
CA LEU A 109 10.70 5.75 -19.96
C LEU A 109 10.24 5.42 -21.38
N THR A 110 8.95 5.59 -21.69
CA THR A 110 8.41 5.34 -23.04
C THR A 110 8.75 6.42 -24.05
N GLY A 111 8.90 7.68 -23.62
CA GLY A 111 9.18 8.80 -24.51
C GLY A 111 10.68 9.05 -24.74
N GLN A 112 11.49 8.88 -23.70
CA GLN A 112 12.92 9.23 -23.71
C GLN A 112 13.84 8.00 -23.60
N GLY A 113 13.28 6.82 -23.31
CA GLY A 113 14.06 5.58 -23.19
C GLY A 113 14.85 5.42 -21.89
N SER A 114 14.80 6.40 -20.99
CA SER A 114 15.46 6.35 -19.68
C SER A 114 14.68 7.16 -18.65
N VAL A 115 15.05 7.02 -17.38
CA VAL A 115 14.44 7.76 -16.27
C VAL A 115 15.50 8.49 -15.45
N GLU A 116 15.17 9.68 -14.96
CA GLU A 116 16.04 10.39 -14.03
C GLU A 116 16.24 9.62 -12.72
N HIS A 117 17.50 9.44 -12.32
CA HIS A 117 17.86 8.72 -11.10
C HIS A 117 17.19 9.32 -9.86
N ARG A 118 17.16 10.65 -9.76
CA ARG A 118 16.56 11.40 -8.64
C ARG A 118 15.07 11.08 -8.48
N SER A 119 14.33 11.02 -9.57
CA SER A 119 12.89 10.71 -9.58
C SER A 119 12.63 9.28 -9.08
N THR A 120 13.48 8.32 -9.46
CA THR A 120 13.38 6.94 -8.94
C THR A 120 13.70 6.85 -7.44
N VAL A 121 14.66 7.64 -6.94
CA VAL A 121 14.98 7.71 -5.50
C VAL A 121 13.82 8.31 -4.72
N GLN A 122 13.21 9.38 -5.22
CA GLN A 122 12.05 9.99 -4.58
C GLN A 122 10.87 9.02 -4.47
N LEU A 123 10.58 8.27 -5.55
CA LEU A 123 9.56 7.22 -5.53
C LEU A 123 9.90 6.11 -4.51
N ALA A 124 11.16 5.70 -4.43
CA ALA A 124 11.60 4.70 -3.45
C ALA A 124 11.37 5.18 -2.01
N MET A 125 11.63 6.45 -1.70
CA MET A 125 11.37 7.02 -0.38
C MET A 125 9.88 7.00 -0.03
N PHE A 126 9.00 7.47 -0.92
CA PHE A 126 7.55 7.43 -0.70
C PHE A 126 7.02 6.01 -0.54
N THR A 127 7.54 5.08 -1.33
CA THR A 127 7.23 3.65 -1.19
C THR A 127 7.68 3.11 0.16
N GLY A 128 8.87 3.50 0.64
CA GLY A 128 9.36 3.16 1.96
C GLY A 128 8.45 3.69 3.08
N ILE A 129 8.04 4.96 2.99
CA ILE A 129 7.09 5.57 3.95
C ILE A 129 5.75 4.82 3.95
N PHE A 130 5.19 4.52 2.77
CA PHE A 130 3.98 3.73 2.63
C PHE A 130 4.12 2.35 3.31
N ASN A 131 5.20 1.63 3.04
CA ASN A 131 5.46 0.32 3.62
C ASN A 131 5.63 0.38 5.15
N LEU A 132 6.31 1.41 5.67
CA LEU A 132 6.47 1.61 7.10
C LEU A 132 5.14 1.88 7.80
N LEU A 133 4.32 2.79 7.24
CA LEU A 133 2.97 3.05 7.76
C LEU A 133 2.13 1.78 7.79
N TRP A 134 2.16 1.01 6.70
CA TRP A 134 1.46 -0.26 6.62
C TRP A 134 1.93 -1.29 7.65
N ALA A 135 3.25 -1.43 7.82
CA ALA A 135 3.83 -2.32 8.82
C ALA A 135 3.42 -1.91 10.23
N THR A 136 3.45 -0.61 10.54
CA THR A 136 2.99 -0.08 11.84
C THR A 136 1.51 -0.38 12.07
N VAL A 137 0.64 -0.16 11.08
CA VAL A 137 -0.79 -0.51 11.14
C VAL A 137 -0.98 -1.99 11.45
N THR A 138 -0.23 -2.86 10.77
CA THR A 138 -0.28 -4.31 10.98
C THR A 138 0.14 -4.68 12.40
N VAL A 139 1.23 -4.10 12.91
CA VAL A 139 1.69 -4.32 14.29
C VAL A 139 0.64 -3.86 15.30
N LEU A 140 0.02 -2.68 15.11
CA LEU A 140 -1.04 -2.18 15.98
C LEU A 140 -2.26 -3.11 15.99
N MET A 141 -2.64 -3.67 14.83
CA MET A 141 -3.74 -4.63 14.71
C MET A 141 -3.45 -5.97 15.41
N ILE A 142 -2.19 -6.38 15.50
CA ILE A 142 -1.79 -7.61 16.19
C ILE A 142 -1.73 -7.36 17.70
N VAL A 143 -0.98 -6.34 18.12
CA VAL A 143 -0.69 -6.05 19.54
C VAL A 143 -1.93 -5.55 20.28
N ARG A 144 -2.81 -4.79 19.61
CA ARG A 144 -4.03 -4.19 20.21
C ARG A 144 -3.78 -3.61 21.61
N PRO A 145 -2.87 -2.62 21.75
CA PRO A 145 -2.49 -2.09 23.05
C PRO A 145 -3.71 -1.50 23.77
N GLY A 146 -3.95 -1.97 25.00
CA GLY A 146 -5.09 -1.55 25.82
C GLY A 146 -6.39 -2.31 25.56
N SER A 147 -6.40 -3.32 24.68
CA SER A 147 -7.58 -4.18 24.52
C SER A 147 -7.78 -5.09 25.75
N THR A 148 -8.99 -5.08 26.31
CA THR A 148 -9.42 -5.99 27.39
C THR A 148 -9.94 -7.34 26.86
N THR A 149 -10.12 -7.44 25.54
CA THR A 149 -10.43 -8.68 24.84
C THR A 149 -9.14 -9.48 24.69
N GLY A 150 -8.90 -10.42 25.60
CA GLY A 150 -7.73 -11.29 25.55
C GLY A 150 -7.64 -12.06 24.22
N ALA A 151 -6.47 -11.96 23.59
CA ALA A 151 -6.00 -12.64 22.38
C ALA A 151 -6.61 -12.24 21.03
#